data_AF-A0A538NHX0-F1
#
_entry.id   AF-A0A538NHX0-F1
#
_cell.length_a   1.000
_cell.length_b   1.000
_cell.length_c   1.000
_cell.angle_alpha   90.00
_cell.angle_beta   90.00
_cell.angle_gamma   90.00
#
_symmetry.space_group_name_H-M   'P 1'
#
loop_
_entity.id
_entity.type
_entity.pdbx_description
1 polymer ?
#
loop_
_entity_poly.entity_id
_entity_poly.type
_entity_poly.pdbx_seq_one_letter_code
_entity_poly.pdbx_strand_id
1 'polypeptide(L)'
;MYTHGLDMVEIYPPPKELDTGNTVAFGPDFDVDGQGFYQEDVSLITPDGHQLINPPLPYSAADIEKMMARLKRSQKSEAHVSTNTSGESLQ
;
A
#
# COMPACT_ATOMS: atom_id res chain seq x y z
N MET A 1 3.22 17.21 -3.44
CA MET A 1 3.31 16.49 -4.73
C MET A 1 4.77 16.51 -5.17
N TYR A 2 5.34 15.35 -5.39
CA TYR A 2 6.72 15.17 -5.84
C TYR A 2 6.74 14.02 -6.84
N THR A 3 7.77 13.99 -7.69
CA THR A 3 7.90 12.92 -8.68
C THR A 3 8.73 11.78 -8.10
N HIS A 4 8.26 10.56 -8.26
CA HIS A 4 9.00 9.35 -7.90
C HIS A 4 9.79 8.84 -9.09
N GLY A 5 10.99 8.30 -8.89
CA GLY A 5 11.81 7.75 -9.98
C GLY A 5 12.77 6.69 -9.45
N LEU A 6 14.06 6.87 -9.71
CA LEU A 6 15.09 6.10 -9.03
C LEU A 6 15.30 6.59 -7.60
N ASP A 7 15.02 7.88 -7.35
CA ASP A 7 14.96 8.47 -6.02
C ASP A 7 13.50 8.70 -5.57
N MET A 8 13.30 8.77 -4.25
CA MET A 8 12.01 9.03 -3.62
C MET A 8 11.54 10.47 -3.90
N VAL A 9 12.47 11.40 -4.12
CA VAL A 9 12.18 12.74 -4.65
C VAL A 9 13.08 12.96 -5.85
N GLU A 10 12.62 12.52 -7.03
CA GLU A 10 13.42 12.52 -8.25
C GLU A 10 13.72 13.93 -8.77
N ILE A 11 12.77 14.87 -8.62
CA ILE A 11 12.87 16.23 -9.19
C ILE A 11 12.68 17.26 -8.07
N TYR A 12 13.72 18.06 -7.84
CA TYR A 12 13.69 19.20 -6.91
C TYR A 12 14.36 20.45 -7.52
N PRO A 13 13.68 21.63 -7.52
CA PRO A 13 12.32 21.86 -7.05
C PRO A 13 11.28 21.13 -7.93
N PRO A 14 10.09 20.80 -7.39
CA PRO A 14 9.07 20.08 -8.15
C PRO A 14 8.71 20.83 -9.44
N PRO A 15 8.37 20.10 -10.51
CA PRO A 15 8.07 20.72 -11.80
C PRO A 15 6.80 21.58 -11.69
N LYS A 16 6.77 22.68 -12.45
CA LYS A 16 5.63 23.61 -12.47
C LYS A 16 4.43 23.06 -13.25
N GLU A 17 4.70 22.20 -14.24
CA GLU A 17 3.73 21.54 -15.09
C GLU A 17 4.03 20.04 -15.11
N LEU A 18 3.03 19.22 -15.39
CA LEU A 18 3.17 17.77 -15.48
C LEU A 18 3.17 17.36 -16.95
N ASP A 19 4.19 16.62 -17.35
CA ASP A 19 4.34 16.07 -18.69
C ASP A 19 3.99 14.58 -18.73
N THR A 20 3.57 14.10 -19.90
CA THR A 20 3.40 12.66 -20.14
C THR A 20 4.69 11.91 -19.81
N GLY A 21 4.57 10.82 -19.06
CA GLY A 21 5.71 10.02 -18.61
C GLY A 21 6.23 10.40 -17.22
N ASN A 22 5.80 11.53 -16.66
CA ASN A 22 6.07 11.79 -15.24
C ASN A 22 5.32 10.82 -14.36
N THR A 23 5.97 10.40 -13.28
CA THR A 23 5.38 9.68 -12.16
C THR A 23 5.24 10.62 -11.00
N VAL A 24 4.06 10.67 -10.38
CA VAL A 24 3.70 11.64 -9.36
C VAL A 24 3.17 10.92 -8.13
N ALA A 25 3.75 11.21 -6.97
CA ALA A 25 3.20 10.83 -5.68
C ALA A 25 2.18 11.87 -5.21
N PHE A 26 0.97 11.39 -4.93
CA PHE A 26 -0.07 12.17 -4.28
C PHE A 26 -0.46 11.51 -2.97
N GLY A 27 -0.05 12.14 -1.86
CA GLY A 27 -0.26 11.65 -0.51
C GLY A 27 -0.88 12.70 0.40
N PRO A 28 -2.21 12.83 0.46
CA PRO A 28 -2.86 13.64 1.48
C PRO A 28 -2.61 13.07 2.88
N ASP A 29 -2.30 13.95 3.82
CA ASP A 29 -2.13 13.67 5.23
C ASP A 29 -3.07 14.52 6.08
N PHE A 30 -3.47 13.99 7.22
CA PHE A 30 -4.05 14.78 8.30
C PHE A 30 -3.77 14.14 9.65
N ASP A 31 -3.59 15.01 10.65
CA ASP A 31 -3.34 14.63 12.03
C ASP A 31 -4.39 15.26 12.95
N VAL A 32 -4.95 14.46 13.86
CA VAL A 32 -5.89 14.91 14.89
C VAL A 32 -5.58 14.20 16.20
N ASP A 33 -5.40 14.96 17.28
CA ASP A 33 -5.22 14.44 18.64
C ASP A 33 -4.14 13.35 18.78
N GLY A 34 -3.02 13.50 18.07
CA GLY A 34 -1.91 12.55 18.09
C GLY A 34 -2.13 11.30 17.23
N GLN A 35 -3.21 11.24 16.45
CA GLN A 35 -3.45 10.21 15.44
C GLN A 35 -3.25 10.80 14.04
N GLY A 36 -2.36 10.17 13.28
CA GLY A 36 -2.06 10.56 11.91
C GLY A 36 -2.57 9.57 10.88
N PHE A 37 -3.10 10.11 9.79
CA PHE A 37 -3.57 9.35 8.66
C PHE A 37 -2.86 9.84 7.41
N TYR A 38 -2.23 8.91 6.70
CA TYR A 38 -1.55 9.15 5.44
C TYR A 38 -1.96 8.07 4.45
N GLN A 39 -2.37 8.49 3.26
CA GLN A 39 -2.64 7.59 2.15
C GLN A 39 -1.95 8.17 0.92
N GLU A 40 -1.08 7.39 0.29
CA GLU A 40 -0.39 7.81 -0.92
C GLU A 40 -0.59 6.80 -2.05
N ASP A 41 -0.83 7.36 -3.23
CA ASP A 41 -0.75 6.64 -4.49
C ASP A 41 0.23 7.32 -5.44
N VAL A 42 0.79 6.51 -6.33
CA VAL A 42 1.67 6.95 -7.41
C VAL A 42 0.93 6.79 -8.73
N SER A 43 0.92 7.89 -9.48
CA SER A 43 0.27 7.96 -10.79
C SER A 43 1.30 8.23 -11.88
N LEU A 44 1.20 7.50 -13.00
CA LEU A 44 1.86 7.84 -14.26
C LEU A 44 0.97 8.84 -15.01
N ILE A 45 1.52 9.97 -15.42
CA ILE A 45 0.83 10.94 -16.26
C ILE A 45 0.81 10.45 -17.71
N THR A 46 -0.39 10.37 -18.29
CA THR A 46 -0.65 9.93 -19.68
C THR A 46 -1.11 11.13 -20.52
N PRO A 47 -1.12 11.03 -21.86
CA PRO A 47 -1.60 12.13 -22.73
C PRO A 47 -3.04 12.56 -22.47
N ASP A 48 -3.86 11.67 -21.89
CA ASP A 48 -5.30 11.83 -21.65
C ASP A 48 -5.68 11.86 -20.16
N GLY A 49 -4.71 11.82 -19.25
CA GLY A 49 -4.97 11.84 -17.81
C GLY A 49 -3.85 11.19 -16.99
N HIS A 50 -4.21 10.16 -16.22
CA HIS A 50 -3.28 9.44 -15.37
C HIS A 50 -3.64 7.97 -15.22
N GLN A 51 -2.64 7.17 -14.89
CA GLN A 51 -2.78 5.75 -14.55
C GLN A 51 -2.18 5.50 -13.17
N LEU A 52 -2.96 4.89 -12.27
CA LEU A 52 -2.43 4.38 -11.01
C LEU A 52 -1.48 3.20 -11.30
N ILE A 53 -0.27 3.25 -10.75
CA ILE A 53 0.74 2.20 -10.93
C ILE A 53 0.96 1.35 -9.67
N ASN A 54 0.36 1.75 -8.55
CA ASN A 54 0.34 0.95 -7.33
C ASN A 54 -0.36 -0.39 -7.59
N PRO A 55 0.08 -1.49 -6.94
CA PRO A 55 -0.74 -2.68 -6.84
C PRO A 55 -2.13 -2.34 -6.27
N PRO A 56 -3.19 -3.11 -6.57
CA PRO A 56 -4.49 -2.87 -5.96
C PRO A 56 -4.41 -2.91 -4.42
N LEU A 57 -4.67 -1.77 -3.77
CA LEU A 57 -4.71 -1.63 -2.32
C LEU A 57 -6.14 -1.43 -1.83
N PRO A 58 -6.49 -1.91 -0.62
CA PRO A 58 -7.76 -1.59 0.01
C PRO A 58 -7.70 -0.17 0.62
N TYR A 59 -8.58 0.71 0.15
CA TYR A 59 -8.64 2.10 0.64
C TYR A 59 -9.77 2.36 1.63
N SER A 60 -10.83 1.54 1.62
CA SER A 60 -11.92 1.69 2.56
C SER A 60 -11.60 0.97 3.88
N ALA A 61 -12.03 1.56 5.01
CA ALA A 61 -11.88 0.92 6.32
C ALA A 61 -12.46 -0.50 6.33
N ALA A 62 -13.63 -0.70 5.71
CA ALA A 62 -14.28 -2.00 5.62
C ALA A 62 -13.45 -3.03 4.84
N ASP A 63 -12.82 -2.64 3.74
CA ASP A 63 -11.96 -3.54 2.96
C ASP A 63 -10.67 -3.87 3.70
N ILE A 64 -10.08 -2.89 4.39
CA ILE A 64 -8.90 -3.08 5.23
C ILE A 64 -9.24 -4.06 6.37
N GLU A 65 -10.32 -3.85 7.10
CA GLU A 65 -10.77 -4.71 8.20
C GLU A 65 -11.05 -6.14 7.71
N LYS A 66 -11.72 -6.27 6.56
CA LYS A 66 -11.99 -7.57 5.93
C LYS A 66 -10.71 -8.31 5.54
N MET A 67 -9.74 -7.59 4.98
CA MET A 67 -8.43 -8.14 4.64
C MET A 67 -7.69 -8.61 5.90
N MET A 68 -7.62 -7.77 6.93
CA MET A 68 -6.99 -8.08 8.22
C MET A 68 -7.62 -9.31 8.89
N ALA A 69 -8.94 -9.40 8.89
CA ALA A 69 -9.66 -10.54 9.43
C ALA A 69 -9.34 -11.85 8.68
N ARG A 70 -9.17 -11.78 7.35
CA ARG A 70 -8.76 -12.93 6.53
C ARG A 70 -7.35 -13.38 6.89
N LEU A 71 -6.39 -12.46 6.96
CA LEU A 71 -5.00 -12.75 7.30
C LEU A 71 -4.87 -13.44 8.67
N LYS A 72 -5.58 -12.92 9.69
CA LYS A 72 -5.59 -13.51 11.04
C LYS A 72 -6.10 -14.95 11.06
N ARG A 73 -7.09 -15.29 10.23
CA ARG A 73 -7.59 -16.68 10.13
C ARG A 73 -6.58 -17.61 9.47
N SER A 74 -5.93 -17.17 8.40
CA SER A 74 -4.90 -17.94 7.70
C SER A 74 -3.72 -18.30 8.62
N GLN A 75 -3.25 -17.33 9.42
CA GLN A 75 -2.18 -17.56 10.40
C GLN A 75 -2.60 -18.57 11.48
N LYS A 76 -3.86 -18.51 11.94
CA LYS A 76 -4.37 -19.47 12.93
C LYS A 76 -4.47 -20.89 12.37
N SER A 77 -4.87 -21.05 11.10
CA SER A 77 -4.89 -22.36 10.45
C SER A 77 -3.49 -22.95 10.27
N GLU A 78 -2.50 -22.15 9.90
CA GLU A 78 -1.11 -22.59 9.77
C GLU A 78 -0.50 -23.00 11.12
N ALA A 79 -0.76 -22.21 12.18
CA ALA A 79 -0.34 -22.55 13.53
C ALA A 79 -0.99 -23.86 14.03
N HIS A 80 -2.27 -24.09 13.73
CA HIS A 80 -2.97 -25.32 14.12
C HIS A 80 -2.47 -26.56 13.35
N VAL A 81 -2.11 -26.41 12.07
CA VAL A 81 -1.46 -27.47 11.29
C VAL A 81 -0.09 -27.80 11.86
N SER A 82 0.74 -26.78 12.20
CA SER A 82 2.08 -26.98 12.76
C SER A 82 2.08 -27.66 14.14
N THR A 83 1.01 -27.53 14.93
CA THR A 83 0.89 -28.24 16.22
C THR A 83 0.42 -29.68 16.09
N ASN A 84 -0.19 -30.05 14.96
CA ASN A 84 -0.71 -31.40 14.73
C ASN A 84 0.33 -32.32 14.08
N THR A 85 1.39 -31.78 13.45
CA THR A 85 2.48 -32.57 12.85
C THR A 85 3.62 -32.93 13.80
N SER A 86 3.66 -32.37 15.02
CA SER A 86 4.66 -32.70 16.04
C SER A 86 4.22 -33.80 17.03
N GLY A 87 3.08 -34.46 16.75
CA GLY A 87 2.38 -35.35 17.68
C GLY A 87 2.30 -36.84 17.29
N GLU A 88 3.10 -37.33 16.34
CA GLU A 88 3.18 -38.79 16.08
C GLU A 88 4.63 -39.27 16.06
N SER A 89 5.12 -39.67 17.24
CA SER A 89 6.09 -40.76 17.37
C SER A 89 5.42 -41.82 18.25
N LEU A 90 4.76 -42.77 17.59
CA LEU A 90 4.24 -43.98 18.19
C LEU A 90 5.41 -44.82 18.73
N GLN A 91 5.21 -45.26 19.98
CA GLN A 91 5.69 -46.48 20.66
C GLN A 91 6.78 -47.31 19.98
#